data_AF-A0A834KRI5-F1
#
_entry.id   AF-A0A834KRI5-F1
#
_cell.length_a   1.000
_cell.length_b   1.000
_cell.length_c   1.000
_cell.angle_alpha   90.00
_cell.angle_beta   90.00
_cell.angle_gamma   90.00
#
_symmetry.space_group_name_H-M   'P 1'
#
loop_
_entity.id
_entity.type
_entity.pdbx_description
1 polymer ?
#
loop_
_entity_poly.entity_id
_entity_poly.type
_entity_poly.pdbx_seq_one_letter_code
_entity_poly.pdbx_strand_id
1 'polypeptide(L)'
;MNARSYDWKKEKYLHVIVSRRSFTIVGKDEEDEFLKSHFRPLQYLSQRNPLLPNRPKGFVKVVKNKQYFKRYQVKFKRRREGKTDYYARKRLTIQDKNKYNTPKYRLIVRLSNKDITCQIAYSRIEGDRIVCAAYSHELPRYGIKVGLTNYASAYCTGLLVARRLLKKLGLDTLYAGTIDVTGDEYNVEELDEGPGAFRCYLDTGLTRTTTGARVFGAMKGAVDGGLNIPHSTKRFPGYDSESKSFNADVHRKHIFGQHVANYMRTLEQQDDEVFKKQFSQYIKNGIVANNIEDMYKKAHEAIRANPEHVKVTREKVPVKKRWNRAKLSLSERKNRVAQKKASFLKTLEELEA
;
A
#
# COMPACT_ATOMS: atom_id res chain seq x y z
N MET A 1 57.21 18.08 -2.85
CA MET A 1 57.15 17.44 -4.19
C MET A 1 56.04 16.41 -4.16
N ASN A 2 54.91 16.45 -4.85
CA ASN A 2 54.34 17.34 -5.86
C ASN A 2 52.85 17.47 -5.54
N ALA A 3 52.39 18.69 -5.29
CA ALA A 3 50.99 19.04 -5.27
C ALA A 3 50.45 18.96 -6.71
N ARG A 4 49.54 18.02 -6.98
CA ARG A 4 48.74 18.06 -8.22
C ARG A 4 47.48 18.87 -7.92
N SER A 5 47.56 20.16 -8.21
CA SER A 5 46.43 21.06 -8.37
C SER A 5 45.51 20.54 -9.47
N TYR A 6 44.28 20.20 -9.10
CA TYR A 6 43.23 19.95 -10.10
C TYR A 6 42.68 21.28 -10.58
N ASP A 7 43.01 21.61 -11.84
CA ASP A 7 42.49 22.75 -12.58
C ASP A 7 41.03 22.48 -12.97
N TRP A 8 40.10 23.26 -12.42
CA TRP A 8 38.65 23.11 -12.61
C TRP A 8 38.09 23.97 -13.75
N LYS A 9 38.94 24.53 -14.62
CA LYS A 9 38.49 25.23 -15.82
C LYS A 9 38.30 24.27 -17.01
N LYS A 10 37.08 23.73 -17.16
CA LYS A 10 36.33 23.58 -18.43
C LYS A 10 35.17 22.60 -18.26
N GLU A 11 34.05 23.11 -17.79
CA GLU A 11 32.72 22.61 -18.16
C GLU A 11 31.74 23.76 -17.96
N LYS A 12 31.39 24.44 -19.07
CA LYS A 12 30.42 25.55 -19.07
C LYS A 12 29.02 24.96 -18.90
N TYR A 13 28.58 24.77 -17.65
CA TYR A 13 27.16 24.66 -17.34
C TYR A 13 26.51 26.03 -17.55
N LEU A 14 25.68 26.15 -18.59
CA LEU A 14 24.84 27.33 -18.80
C LEU A 14 23.75 27.35 -17.71
N HIS A 15 24.02 28.04 -16.61
CA HIS A 15 23.00 28.53 -15.70
C HIS A 15 22.16 29.58 -16.44
N VAL A 16 21.00 29.18 -16.96
CA VAL A 16 20.00 30.15 -17.43
C VAL A 16 19.25 30.70 -16.22
N ILE A 17 19.84 31.75 -15.63
CA ILE A 17 19.12 32.72 -14.81
C ILE A 17 18.19 33.47 -15.77
N VAL A 18 16.91 33.13 -15.80
CA VAL A 18 15.91 33.91 -16.56
C VAL A 18 15.62 35.19 -15.77
N SER A 19 16.52 36.16 -15.94
CA SER A 19 16.23 37.58 -15.77
C SER A 19 15.11 37.94 -16.75
N ARG A 20 13.99 38.45 -16.24
CA ARG A 20 12.92 39.01 -17.07
C ARG A 20 13.42 40.34 -17.66
N ARG A 21 14.17 40.26 -18.75
CA ARG A 21 14.29 41.35 -19.72
C ARG A 21 13.24 41.15 -20.81
N SER A 22 12.47 42.21 -20.97
CA SER A 22 11.63 42.57 -22.10
C SER A 22 12.15 42.01 -23.43
N PHE A 23 11.31 41.22 -24.10
CA PHE A 23 11.46 40.86 -25.50
C PHE A 23 10.26 41.42 -26.25
N THR A 24 10.51 42.49 -27.00
CA THR A 24 9.62 43.08 -27.99
C THR A 24 9.66 42.18 -29.22
N ILE A 25 8.53 41.64 -29.64
CA ILE A 25 8.38 40.98 -30.95
C ILE A 25 7.79 42.03 -31.89
N VAL A 26 8.57 42.41 -32.90
CA VAL A 26 8.14 43.17 -34.06
C VAL A 26 7.58 42.15 -35.05
N GLY A 27 6.30 42.28 -35.39
CA GLY A 27 5.60 41.50 -36.41
C GLY A 27 4.28 42.18 -36.70
N LYS A 28 4.24 42.91 -37.82
CA LYS A 28 3.04 43.53 -38.39
C LYS A 28 2.28 42.44 -39.13
N ASP A 29 1.06 42.12 -38.69
CA ASP A 29 0.05 41.42 -39.49
C ASP A 29 -1.31 42.09 -39.20
N GLU A 30 -2.01 42.47 -40.26
CA GLU A 30 -3.15 43.40 -40.29
C GLU A 30 -4.50 42.82 -39.80
N GLU A 31 -4.54 41.58 -39.29
CA GLU A 31 -5.77 40.94 -38.80
C GLU A 31 -6.13 41.29 -37.33
N ASP A 32 -5.30 42.10 -36.67
CA ASP A 32 -5.39 42.39 -35.22
C ASP A 32 -6.23 43.64 -34.88
N GLU A 33 -6.79 44.35 -35.88
CA GLU A 33 -7.56 45.59 -35.66
C GLU A 33 -9.00 45.36 -35.22
N PHE A 34 -9.65 44.27 -35.65
CA PHE A 34 -11.03 43.97 -35.27
C PHE A 34 -11.15 43.58 -33.78
N LEU A 35 -10.13 42.91 -33.22
CA LEU A 35 -10.09 42.56 -31.79
C LEU A 35 -9.64 43.73 -30.89
N LYS A 36 -8.92 44.72 -31.45
CA LYS A 36 -8.52 45.94 -30.73
C LYS A 36 -9.65 46.96 -30.59
N SER A 37 -10.61 46.98 -31.52
CA SER A 37 -11.76 47.92 -31.47
C SER A 37 -12.79 47.53 -30.40
N HIS A 38 -12.96 46.23 -30.12
CA HIS A 38 -13.94 45.73 -29.13
C HIS A 38 -13.36 45.39 -27.76
N PHE A 39 -12.03 45.22 -27.63
CA PHE A 39 -11.37 45.01 -26.34
C PHE A 39 -10.23 46.01 -26.15
N ARG A 40 -10.53 47.13 -25.48
CA ARG A 40 -9.50 48.09 -25.05
C ARG A 40 -8.41 47.38 -24.23
N PRO A 41 -7.11 47.60 -24.52
CA PRO A 41 -6.04 47.14 -23.65
C PRO A 41 -6.17 47.89 -22.32
N LEU A 42 -6.47 47.15 -21.25
CA LEU A 42 -6.42 47.67 -19.89
C LEU A 42 -4.98 48.08 -19.58
N GLN A 43 -4.69 49.37 -19.80
CA GLN A 43 -3.56 50.04 -19.18
C GLN A 43 -3.61 49.75 -17.68
N TYR A 44 -2.49 49.29 -17.13
CA TYR A 44 -2.27 49.13 -15.71
C TYR A 44 -2.27 50.52 -15.05
N LEU A 45 -3.46 51.09 -14.83
CA LEU A 45 -3.66 52.24 -13.98
C LEU A 45 -4.05 51.73 -12.59
N SER A 46 -3.16 52.01 -11.65
CA SER A 46 -3.25 51.79 -10.20
C SER A 46 -4.35 52.64 -9.55
N GLN A 47 -5.57 52.63 -10.08
CA GLN A 47 -6.69 53.37 -9.50
C GLN A 47 -7.93 52.47 -9.46
N ARG A 48 -8.47 52.32 -8.25
CA ARG A 48 -9.71 51.58 -7.99
C ARG A 48 -10.84 52.25 -8.78
N ASN A 49 -11.28 51.63 -9.88
CA ASN A 49 -12.49 52.06 -10.59
C ASN A 49 -13.72 51.92 -9.65
N PRO A 50 -14.43 53.01 -9.28
CA PRO A 50 -15.55 52.95 -8.35
C PRO A 50 -16.89 52.58 -9.01
N LEU A 51 -16.93 52.32 -10.32
CA LEU A 51 -18.17 52.22 -11.11
C LEU A 51 -18.51 50.81 -11.62
N LEU A 52 -17.87 49.76 -11.11
CA LEU A 52 -18.39 48.41 -11.34
C LEU A 52 -19.45 48.14 -10.26
N PRO A 53 -20.69 47.75 -10.64
CA PRO A 53 -21.69 47.33 -9.66
C PRO A 53 -21.03 46.28 -8.77
N ASN A 54 -21.08 46.51 -7.45
CA ASN A 54 -20.60 45.59 -6.43
C ASN A 54 -21.26 44.23 -6.71
N ARG A 55 -20.60 43.36 -7.47
CA ARG A 55 -21.02 41.96 -7.61
C ARG A 55 -21.18 41.47 -6.17
N PRO A 56 -22.34 40.88 -5.81
CA PRO A 56 -22.60 40.46 -4.44
C PRO A 56 -21.38 39.63 -4.01
N LYS A 57 -20.57 40.20 -3.12
CA LYS A 57 -19.42 39.50 -2.56
C LYS A 57 -20.05 38.33 -1.83
N GLY A 58 -19.90 37.13 -2.39
CA GLY A 58 -20.37 35.92 -1.74
C GLY A 58 -19.96 35.98 -0.27
N PHE A 59 -20.89 35.68 0.62
CA PHE A 59 -20.77 35.93 2.07
C PHE A 59 -19.55 35.26 2.72
N VAL A 60 -18.88 34.34 2.01
CA VAL A 60 -17.69 33.62 2.47
C VAL A 60 -16.45 34.06 1.69
N LYS A 61 -15.42 34.50 2.44
CA LYS A 61 -14.09 34.81 1.88
C LYS A 61 -13.44 33.56 1.28
N VAL A 62 -12.92 33.70 0.05
CA VAL A 62 -12.19 32.61 -0.62
C VAL A 62 -10.83 32.39 0.04
N VAL A 63 -10.72 31.32 0.84
CA VAL A 63 -9.48 30.94 1.55
C VAL A 63 -8.47 30.26 0.63
N LYS A 64 -8.91 29.38 -0.27
CA LYS A 64 -8.06 28.65 -1.23
C LYS A 64 -7.73 29.51 -2.45
N ASN A 65 -7.07 30.63 -2.23
CA ASN A 65 -6.70 31.60 -3.26
C ASN A 65 -5.29 31.33 -3.84
N LYS A 66 -4.87 32.14 -4.82
CA LYS A 66 -3.52 32.04 -5.42
C LYS A 66 -2.40 32.18 -4.38
N GLN A 67 -2.58 33.04 -3.37
CA GLN A 67 -1.60 33.27 -2.30
C GLN A 67 -1.46 32.06 -1.36
N TYR A 68 -2.55 31.31 -1.14
CA TYR A 68 -2.55 30.07 -0.39
C TYR A 68 -1.69 29.02 -1.09
N PHE A 69 -1.96 28.75 -2.37
CA PHE A 69 -1.22 27.72 -3.12
C PHE A 69 0.26 28.05 -3.33
N LYS A 70 0.63 29.34 -3.39
CA LYS A 70 2.04 29.76 -3.41
C LYS A 70 2.83 29.35 -2.15
N ARG A 71 2.16 29.21 -1.00
CA ARG A 71 2.76 28.86 0.30
C ARG A 71 2.38 27.46 0.78
N TYR A 72 1.60 26.73 -0.01
CA TYR A 72 1.08 25.43 0.41
C TYR A 72 2.18 24.37 0.35
N GLN A 73 2.62 23.91 1.51
CA GLN A 73 3.60 22.83 1.61
C GLN A 73 2.87 21.47 1.59
N VAL A 74 3.08 20.72 0.52
CA VAL A 74 2.52 19.38 0.40
C VAL A 74 3.22 18.40 1.34
N LYS A 75 2.45 17.55 2.04
CA LYS A 75 3.00 16.40 2.75
C LYS A 75 3.56 15.36 1.77
N PHE A 76 4.37 14.40 2.25
CA PHE A 76 4.92 13.32 1.42
C PHE A 76 3.83 12.53 0.69
N LYS A 77 4.14 12.03 -0.51
CA LYS A 77 3.18 11.35 -1.41
C LYS A 77 2.35 10.27 -0.68
N ARG A 78 3.00 9.34 0.01
CA ARG A 78 2.31 8.25 0.73
C ARG A 78 1.47 8.72 1.92
N ARG A 79 1.81 9.88 2.52
CA ARG A 79 1.02 10.50 3.58
C ARG A 79 -0.25 11.14 3.02
N ARG A 80 -0.15 11.77 1.83
CA ARG A 80 -1.31 12.31 1.09
C ARG A 80 -2.25 11.21 0.60
N GLU A 81 -1.70 10.06 0.20
CA GLU A 81 -2.48 8.85 -0.11
C GLU A 81 -3.02 8.12 1.13
N GLY A 82 -2.65 8.54 2.34
CA GLY A 82 -3.13 7.91 3.58
C GLY A 82 -2.64 6.47 3.80
N LYS A 83 -1.49 6.09 3.23
CA LYS A 83 -0.99 4.69 3.27
C LYS A 83 0.13 4.45 4.27
N THR A 84 0.73 5.51 4.81
CA THR A 84 1.92 5.37 5.66
C THR A 84 1.98 6.48 6.69
N ASP A 85 2.15 6.08 7.94
CA ASP A 85 2.67 6.95 8.97
C ASP A 85 4.21 6.90 8.94
N TYR A 86 4.82 8.05 8.66
CA TYR A 86 6.27 8.18 8.61
C TYR A 86 6.90 8.20 10.01
N TYR A 87 6.13 8.51 11.05
CA TYR A 87 6.61 8.51 12.43
C TYR A 87 6.90 7.09 12.93
N ALA A 88 5.95 6.17 12.75
CA ALA A 88 6.16 4.74 12.99
C ALA A 88 7.24 4.15 12.07
N ARG A 89 7.18 4.45 10.76
CA ARG A 89 8.16 3.93 9.79
C ARG A 89 9.59 4.31 10.14
N LYS A 90 9.85 5.56 10.54
CA LYS A 90 11.19 6.04 10.94
C LYS A 90 11.81 5.12 12.01
N ARG A 91 11.03 4.75 13.03
CA ARG A 91 11.52 3.90 14.15
C ARG A 91 11.73 2.45 13.74
N LEU A 92 10.87 1.97 12.86
CA LEU A 92 10.92 0.58 12.42
C LEU A 92 12.08 0.30 11.46
N THR A 93 12.38 1.24 10.55
CA THR A 93 13.33 0.99 9.45
C THR A 93 14.75 1.45 9.73
N ILE A 94 14.95 2.46 10.59
CA ILE A 94 16.29 2.95 10.90
C ILE A 94 17.06 1.87 11.67
N GLN A 95 18.27 1.60 11.21
CA GLN A 95 19.22 0.70 11.83
C GLN A 95 20.26 1.51 12.61
N ASP A 96 20.80 0.90 13.66
CA ASP A 96 21.91 1.47 14.42
C ASP A 96 23.14 1.61 13.52
N LYS A 97 23.79 2.77 13.54
CA LYS A 97 24.89 3.09 12.61
C LYS A 97 26.11 2.20 12.80
N ASN A 98 26.33 1.67 14.00
CA ASN A 98 27.40 0.73 14.32
C ASN A 98 27.21 -0.66 13.69
N LYS A 99 26.02 -0.97 13.15
CA LYS A 99 25.76 -2.21 12.40
C LYS A 99 25.97 -2.05 10.89
N TYR A 100 26.37 -0.86 10.44
CA TYR A 100 26.72 -0.54 9.04
C TYR A 100 25.69 -1.06 8.01
N ASN A 101 26.06 -2.10 7.26
CA ASN A 101 25.27 -2.62 6.15
C ASN A 101 24.27 -3.72 6.54
N THR A 102 24.22 -4.11 7.81
CA THR A 102 23.32 -5.17 8.30
C THR A 102 21.86 -4.75 8.15
N PRO A 103 21.07 -5.46 7.34
CA PRO A 103 19.68 -5.09 7.08
C PRO A 103 18.81 -5.29 8.32
N LYS A 104 17.94 -4.32 8.59
CA LYS A 104 16.87 -4.45 9.60
C LYS A 104 15.61 -4.98 8.90
N TYR A 105 15.29 -6.25 9.14
CA TYR A 105 14.16 -6.92 8.50
C TYR A 105 12.84 -6.61 9.21
N ARG A 106 11.78 -6.47 8.41
CA ARG A 106 10.41 -6.29 8.89
C ARG A 106 9.45 -7.23 8.19
N LEU A 107 8.51 -7.77 8.96
CA LEU A 107 7.34 -8.49 8.47
C LEU A 107 6.21 -7.50 8.25
N ILE A 108 6.01 -7.13 6.99
CA ILE A 108 4.92 -6.26 6.55
C ILE A 108 3.67 -7.09 6.36
N VAL A 109 2.67 -6.86 7.20
CA VAL A 109 1.35 -7.48 7.08
C VAL A 109 0.34 -6.42 6.63
N ARG A 110 -0.36 -6.68 5.53
CA ARG A 110 -1.40 -5.80 5.00
C ARG A 110 -2.66 -6.59 4.72
N LEU A 111 -3.74 -6.18 5.37
CA LEU A 111 -5.07 -6.73 5.15
C LEU A 111 -5.79 -5.87 4.11
N SER A 112 -6.28 -6.52 3.06
CA SER A 112 -7.21 -5.92 2.09
C SER A 112 -8.58 -6.57 2.25
N ASN A 113 -9.58 -6.11 1.48
CA ASN A 113 -10.94 -6.64 1.60
C ASN A 113 -11.06 -8.12 1.20
N LYS A 114 -10.20 -8.60 0.30
CA LYS A 114 -10.28 -9.96 -0.26
C LYS A 114 -8.97 -10.76 -0.19
N ASP A 115 -7.90 -10.15 0.31
CA ASP A 115 -6.56 -10.77 0.33
C ASP A 115 -5.76 -10.32 1.55
N ILE A 116 -4.87 -11.19 2.01
CA ILE A 116 -3.90 -10.94 3.07
C ILE A 116 -2.52 -11.01 2.44
N THR A 117 -1.75 -9.92 2.55
CA THR A 117 -0.39 -9.85 2.02
C THR A 117 0.60 -9.82 3.18
N CYS A 118 1.53 -10.78 3.17
CA CYS A 118 2.64 -10.86 4.11
C CYS A 118 3.95 -10.78 3.33
N GLN A 119 4.83 -9.84 3.70
CA GLN A 119 6.10 -9.61 3.02
C GLN A 119 7.22 -9.40 4.02
N ILE A 120 8.39 -9.96 3.73
CA ILE A 120 9.62 -9.66 4.49
C ILE A 120 10.44 -8.70 3.65
N ALA A 121 10.73 -7.54 4.22
CA ALA A 121 11.48 -6.50 3.53
C ALA A 121 12.51 -5.82 4.45
N TYR A 122 13.49 -5.18 3.83
CA TYR A 122 14.39 -4.25 4.49
C TYR A 122 14.53 -3.00 3.62
N SER A 123 14.96 -1.89 4.22
CA SER A 123 15.06 -0.60 3.51
C SER A 123 16.46 -0.38 2.94
N ARG A 124 16.51 0.13 1.69
CA ARG A 124 17.69 0.72 1.05
C ARG A 124 17.36 2.14 0.59
N ILE A 125 18.37 2.88 0.12
CA ILE A 125 18.23 4.28 -0.31
C ILE A 125 17.27 4.42 -1.49
N GLU A 126 17.35 3.52 -2.47
CA GLU A 126 16.48 3.48 -3.65
C GLU A 126 15.03 3.11 -3.31
N GLY A 127 14.83 2.34 -2.23
CA GLY A 127 13.55 1.78 -1.86
C GLY A 127 13.67 0.53 -1.01
N ASP A 128 12.52 -0.04 -0.68
CA ASP A 128 12.46 -1.28 0.09
C ASP A 128 12.73 -2.48 -0.83
N ARG A 129 13.60 -3.40 -0.38
CA ARG A 129 13.84 -4.67 -1.06
C ARG A 129 13.04 -5.77 -0.37
N ILE A 130 12.20 -6.45 -1.14
CA ILE A 130 11.38 -7.57 -0.66
C ILE A 130 12.20 -8.85 -0.82
N VAL A 131 12.39 -9.58 0.28
CA VAL A 131 13.13 -10.85 0.31
C VAL A 131 12.22 -12.01 -0.04
N CYS A 132 11.02 -12.00 0.55
CA CYS A 132 10.00 -13.04 0.44
C CYS A 132 8.61 -12.40 0.55
N ALA A 133 7.63 -12.99 -0.13
CA ALA A 133 6.23 -12.59 -0.07
C ALA A 133 5.35 -13.84 -0.08
N ALA A 134 4.19 -13.77 0.57
CA ALA A 134 3.10 -14.71 0.37
C ALA A 134 1.76 -14.00 0.49
N TYR A 135 0.74 -14.61 -0.08
CA TYR A 135 -0.58 -14.03 -0.26
C TYR A 135 -1.65 -15.06 0.09
N SER A 136 -2.82 -14.62 0.55
CA SER A 136 -3.89 -15.57 0.87
C SER A 136 -4.54 -16.18 -0.38
N HIS A 137 -4.46 -15.51 -1.53
CA HIS A 137 -4.87 -16.11 -2.80
C HIS A 137 -4.00 -17.28 -3.28
N GLU A 138 -2.85 -17.55 -2.64
CA GLU A 138 -2.04 -18.76 -2.88
C GLU A 138 -2.54 -19.96 -2.04
N LEU A 139 -3.27 -19.71 -0.94
CA LEU A 139 -3.76 -20.75 -0.01
C LEU A 139 -4.69 -21.81 -0.62
N PRO A 140 -5.48 -21.54 -1.69
CA PRO A 140 -6.25 -22.58 -2.36
C PRO A 140 -5.41 -23.77 -2.85
N ARG A 141 -4.12 -23.57 -3.17
CA ARG A 141 -3.20 -24.65 -3.53
C ARG A 141 -2.93 -25.62 -2.37
N TYR A 142 -3.07 -25.12 -1.14
CA TYR A 142 -2.84 -25.85 0.11
C TYR A 142 -4.15 -26.37 0.73
N GLY A 143 -5.27 -26.31 0.01
CA GLY A 143 -6.56 -26.85 0.45
C GLY A 143 -7.57 -25.82 0.97
N ILE A 144 -7.15 -24.57 1.23
CA ILE A 144 -8.06 -23.51 1.73
C ILE A 144 -8.66 -22.76 0.53
N LYS A 145 -9.77 -23.25 0.00
CA LYS A 145 -10.41 -22.68 -1.19
C LYS A 145 -11.18 -21.36 -0.94
N VAL A 146 -11.69 -21.17 0.28
CA VAL A 146 -12.55 -20.04 0.66
C VAL A 146 -12.12 -19.47 2.01
N GLY A 147 -12.66 -18.31 2.40
CA GLY A 147 -12.37 -17.72 3.71
C GLY A 147 -11.01 -17.03 3.82
N LEU A 148 -10.43 -16.60 2.70
CA LEU A 148 -9.05 -16.11 2.56
C LEU A 148 -8.69 -14.84 3.38
N THR A 149 -9.63 -14.27 4.11
CA THR A 149 -9.41 -13.06 4.91
C THR A 149 -9.70 -13.25 6.40
N ASN A 150 -10.03 -14.44 6.87
CA ASN A 150 -10.26 -14.68 8.31
C ASN A 150 -8.94 -14.75 9.11
N TYR A 151 -9.05 -14.97 10.43
CA TYR A 151 -7.88 -15.09 11.32
C TYR A 151 -7.01 -16.31 10.98
N ALA A 152 -7.65 -17.45 10.69
CA ALA A 152 -6.99 -18.70 10.31
C ALA A 152 -6.17 -18.56 9.02
N SER A 153 -6.72 -17.90 8.00
CA SER A 153 -6.00 -17.59 6.75
C SER A 153 -4.84 -16.62 7.00
N ALA A 154 -5.00 -15.65 7.91
CA ALA A 154 -3.89 -14.77 8.29
C ALA A 154 -2.73 -15.59 8.87
N TYR A 155 -3.02 -16.49 9.81
CA TYR A 155 -2.05 -17.44 10.37
C TYR A 155 -1.37 -18.27 9.28
N CYS A 156 -2.14 -18.90 8.39
CA CYS A 156 -1.60 -19.68 7.28
C CYS A 156 -0.67 -18.86 6.37
N THR A 157 -1.04 -17.61 6.03
CA THR A 157 -0.16 -16.75 5.22
C THR A 157 1.13 -16.38 5.93
N GLY A 158 1.08 -16.17 7.25
CA GLY A 158 2.26 -15.93 8.08
C GLY A 158 3.21 -17.13 8.08
N LEU A 159 2.65 -18.32 8.33
CA LEU A 159 3.36 -19.60 8.28
C LEU A 159 4.02 -19.82 6.91
N LEU A 160 3.30 -19.56 5.83
CA LEU A 160 3.79 -19.70 4.47
C LEU A 160 4.98 -18.78 4.18
N VAL A 161 4.93 -17.49 4.59
CA VAL A 161 6.07 -16.57 4.43
C VAL A 161 7.29 -17.05 5.20
N ALA A 162 7.10 -17.51 6.45
CA ALA A 162 8.18 -18.00 7.30
C ALA A 162 8.87 -19.22 6.69
N ARG A 163 8.11 -20.27 6.35
CA ARG A 163 8.66 -21.49 5.75
C ARG A 163 9.33 -21.22 4.40
N ARG A 164 8.76 -20.32 3.58
CA ARG A 164 9.34 -19.92 2.29
C ARG A 164 10.65 -19.15 2.46
N LEU A 165 10.73 -18.28 3.46
CA LEU A 165 11.96 -17.55 3.77
C LEU A 165 13.05 -18.50 4.27
N LEU A 166 12.74 -19.35 5.25
CA LEU A 166 13.72 -20.25 5.84
C LEU A 166 14.25 -21.24 4.80
N LYS A 167 13.39 -21.80 3.95
CA LYS A 167 13.81 -22.66 2.82
C LYS A 167 14.74 -21.92 1.86
N LYS A 168 14.45 -20.64 1.55
CA LYS A 168 15.29 -19.80 0.70
C LYS A 168 16.68 -19.51 1.31
N LEU A 169 16.77 -19.51 2.64
CA LEU A 169 18.01 -19.26 3.38
C LEU A 169 18.72 -20.55 3.83
N GLY A 170 18.14 -21.73 3.60
CA GLY A 170 18.67 -23.02 4.06
C GLY A 170 18.58 -23.22 5.58
N LEU A 171 17.61 -22.59 6.25
CA LEU A 171 17.39 -22.62 7.70
C LEU A 171 16.12 -23.39 8.10
N ASP A 172 15.50 -24.09 7.17
CA ASP A 172 14.21 -24.73 7.33
C ASP A 172 14.24 -25.96 8.25
N THR A 173 15.36 -26.70 8.26
CA THR A 173 15.56 -27.86 9.14
C THR A 173 15.92 -27.44 10.56
N LEU A 174 16.79 -26.43 10.72
CA LEU A 174 17.24 -25.92 12.02
C LEU A 174 16.11 -25.28 12.82
N TYR A 175 15.32 -24.42 12.17
CA TYR A 175 14.24 -23.69 12.80
C TYR A 175 12.89 -24.19 12.28
N ALA A 176 12.50 -25.39 12.72
CA ALA A 176 11.19 -25.96 12.36
C ALA A 176 10.01 -25.17 12.98
N GLY A 177 10.22 -24.53 14.13
CA GLY A 177 9.16 -23.87 14.89
C GLY A 177 8.19 -24.87 15.52
N THR A 178 6.98 -24.43 15.85
CA THR A 178 5.96 -25.28 16.49
C THR A 178 5.25 -26.15 15.45
N ILE A 179 5.45 -27.47 15.51
CA ILE A 179 4.76 -28.43 14.62
C ILE A 179 3.29 -28.55 15.03
N ASP A 180 3.05 -28.79 16.32
CA ASP A 180 1.71 -28.93 16.90
C ASP A 180 1.20 -27.58 17.42
N VAL A 181 0.23 -27.01 16.73
CA VAL A 181 -0.29 -25.68 17.07
C VAL A 181 -1.14 -25.73 18.34
N THR A 182 -0.52 -25.38 19.47
CA THR A 182 -1.16 -25.25 20.78
C THR A 182 -1.85 -23.91 20.98
N GLY A 183 -1.40 -22.86 20.27
CA GLY A 183 -1.88 -21.48 20.44
C GLY A 183 -1.21 -20.72 21.59
N ASP A 184 -0.28 -21.35 22.31
CA ASP A 184 0.42 -20.72 23.42
C ASP A 184 1.53 -19.76 22.96
N GLU A 185 2.13 -19.02 23.90
CA GLU A 185 3.34 -18.25 23.66
C GLU A 185 4.47 -19.17 23.21
N TYR A 186 5.10 -18.79 22.10
CA TYR A 186 6.26 -19.50 21.59
C TYR A 186 7.20 -18.45 21.01
N ASN A 187 8.46 -18.49 21.41
CA ASN A 187 9.53 -17.69 20.84
C ASN A 187 10.63 -18.65 20.41
N VAL A 188 11.14 -18.45 19.19
CA VAL A 188 12.22 -19.29 18.67
C VAL A 188 13.51 -18.89 19.39
N GLU A 189 14.08 -19.86 20.11
CA GLU A 189 15.39 -19.71 20.75
C GLU A 189 16.51 -19.88 19.71
N GLU A 190 17.62 -19.19 19.94
CA GLU A 190 18.82 -19.33 19.12
C GLU A 190 19.54 -20.64 19.49
N LEU A 191 20.22 -21.26 18.54
CA LEU A 191 20.99 -22.48 18.80
C LEU A 191 22.37 -22.07 19.33
N ASP A 192 22.93 -22.82 20.27
CA ASP A 192 24.27 -22.56 20.81
C ASP A 192 25.34 -22.68 19.71
N GLU A 193 25.19 -23.67 18.83
CA GLU A 193 26.06 -23.90 17.68
C GLU A 193 25.26 -23.79 16.37
N GLY A 194 25.41 -22.67 15.66
CA GLY A 194 24.83 -22.48 14.33
C GLY A 194 24.47 -21.03 13.98
N PRO A 195 23.91 -20.80 12.77
CA PRO A 195 23.37 -19.49 12.40
C PRO A 195 22.16 -19.16 13.27
N GLY A 196 22.15 -17.98 13.90
CA GLY A 196 21.02 -17.55 14.72
C GLY A 196 19.69 -17.45 13.96
N ALA A 197 18.59 -17.54 14.71
CA ALA A 197 17.24 -17.50 14.18
C ALA A 197 16.97 -16.20 13.40
N PHE A 198 16.19 -16.28 12.32
CA PHE A 198 15.93 -15.11 11.49
C PHE A 198 15.07 -14.09 12.24
N ARG A 199 15.70 -13.01 12.68
CA ARG A 199 15.04 -11.94 13.43
C ARG A 199 14.34 -10.94 12.51
N CYS A 200 13.05 -10.72 12.70
CA CYS A 200 12.33 -9.63 12.02
C CYS A 200 11.30 -8.94 12.92
N TYR A 201 10.90 -7.72 12.54
CA TYR A 201 9.98 -6.89 13.33
C TYR A 201 8.64 -6.70 12.62
N LEU A 202 7.53 -6.79 13.34
CA LEU A 202 6.19 -6.62 12.76
C LEU A 202 5.95 -5.16 12.31
N ASP A 203 5.57 -4.97 11.05
CA ASP A 203 5.09 -3.71 10.48
C ASP A 203 3.57 -3.79 10.29
N THR A 204 2.82 -3.22 11.23
CA THR A 204 1.35 -3.12 11.18
C THR A 204 0.86 -1.97 10.31
N GLY A 205 1.74 -1.03 9.95
CA GLY A 205 1.39 0.14 9.15
C GLY A 205 0.39 1.05 9.84
N LEU A 206 -0.82 1.16 9.29
CA LEU A 206 -1.90 1.99 9.83
C LEU A 206 -3.02 1.16 10.48
N THR A 207 -2.89 -0.16 10.51
CA THR A 207 -3.92 -1.00 11.13
C THR A 207 -3.94 -0.78 12.63
N ARG A 208 -5.14 -0.60 13.21
CA ARG A 208 -5.28 -0.50 14.65
C ARG A 208 -4.91 -1.83 15.30
N THR A 209 -4.02 -1.79 16.28
CA THR A 209 -3.51 -2.95 17.01
C THR A 209 -4.40 -3.30 18.20
N THR A 210 -5.66 -3.64 17.94
CA THR A 210 -6.57 -4.18 18.97
C THR A 210 -6.30 -5.66 19.23
N THR A 211 -6.71 -6.13 20.40
CA THR A 211 -6.67 -7.56 20.73
C THR A 211 -7.53 -8.35 19.75
N GLY A 212 -7.02 -9.47 19.25
CA GLY A 212 -7.69 -10.30 18.24
C GLY A 212 -7.58 -9.80 16.79
N ALA A 213 -6.81 -8.73 16.53
CA ALA A 213 -6.61 -8.28 15.15
C ALA A 213 -5.88 -9.35 14.31
N ARG A 214 -6.39 -9.60 13.09
CA ARG A 214 -5.84 -10.59 12.15
C ARG A 214 -4.37 -10.40 11.80
N VAL A 215 -3.85 -9.17 11.92
CA VAL A 215 -2.42 -8.88 11.74
C VAL A 215 -1.56 -9.70 12.70
N PHE A 216 -2.03 -9.93 13.93
CA PHE A 216 -1.35 -10.75 14.91
C PHE A 216 -1.48 -12.25 14.64
N GLY A 217 -2.54 -12.70 13.94
CA GLY A 217 -2.62 -14.07 13.45
C GLY A 217 -1.51 -14.37 12.44
N ALA A 218 -1.29 -13.47 11.48
CA ALA A 218 -0.15 -13.58 10.55
C ALA A 218 1.21 -13.52 11.25
N MET A 219 1.35 -12.70 12.28
CA MET A 219 2.57 -12.67 13.09
C MET A 219 2.79 -13.99 13.84
N LYS A 220 1.75 -14.54 14.49
CA LYS A 220 1.83 -15.83 15.18
C LYS A 220 2.17 -16.98 14.24
N GLY A 221 1.54 -17.04 13.07
CA GLY A 221 1.89 -18.05 12.07
C GLY A 221 3.33 -17.93 11.58
N ALA A 222 3.86 -16.70 11.46
CA ALA A 222 5.25 -16.49 11.10
C ALA A 222 6.23 -16.92 12.21
N VAL A 223 5.86 -16.71 13.47
CA VAL A 223 6.62 -17.16 14.65
C VAL A 223 6.63 -18.69 14.75
N ASP A 224 5.47 -19.33 14.68
CA ASP A 224 5.33 -20.79 14.71
C ASP A 224 6.00 -21.46 13.48
N GLY A 225 6.19 -20.69 12.40
CA GLY A 225 6.96 -21.12 11.24
C GLY A 225 8.48 -21.10 11.41
N GLY A 226 9.00 -20.54 12.51
CA GLY A 226 10.42 -20.50 12.84
C GLY A 226 11.09 -19.11 12.77
N LEU A 227 10.33 -18.02 12.64
CA LEU A 227 10.91 -16.66 12.68
C LEU A 227 10.97 -16.13 14.11
N ASN A 228 12.08 -15.46 14.45
CA ASN A 228 12.20 -14.74 15.71
C ASN A 228 11.57 -13.34 15.56
N ILE A 229 10.33 -13.20 16.02
CA ILE A 229 9.61 -11.92 16.06
C ILE A 229 9.31 -11.57 17.51
N PRO A 230 9.89 -10.49 18.08
CA PRO A 230 9.63 -10.13 19.46
C PRO A 230 8.18 -9.65 19.61
N HIS A 231 7.43 -10.30 20.50
CA HIS A 231 6.01 -10.03 20.74
C HIS A 231 5.60 -10.34 22.19
N SER A 232 4.32 -10.13 22.50
CA SER A 232 3.68 -10.49 23.77
C SER A 232 2.27 -10.98 23.48
N THR A 233 1.75 -11.88 24.33
CA THR A 233 0.43 -12.51 24.18
C THR A 233 -0.77 -11.56 24.30
N LYS A 234 -0.57 -10.34 24.81
CA LYS A 234 -1.63 -9.35 25.08
C LYS A 234 -2.53 -8.98 23.90
N ARG A 235 -2.09 -9.22 22.67
CA ARG A 235 -2.83 -8.85 21.46
C ARG A 235 -3.44 -10.04 20.73
N PHE A 236 -3.23 -11.26 21.21
CA PHE A 236 -3.86 -12.45 20.65
C PHE A 236 -5.33 -12.58 21.10
N PRO A 237 -6.20 -13.21 20.30
CA PRO A 237 -7.50 -13.67 20.77
C PRO A 237 -7.31 -14.56 22.01
N GLY A 238 -8.14 -14.39 23.04
CA GLY A 238 -8.03 -15.14 24.29
C GLY A 238 -7.28 -14.40 25.41
N TYR A 239 -6.69 -13.23 25.14
CA TYR A 239 -6.21 -12.36 26.21
C TYR A 239 -7.36 -11.51 26.78
N ASP A 240 -7.55 -11.57 28.09
CA ASP A 240 -8.49 -10.74 28.81
C ASP A 240 -7.76 -9.57 29.51
N SER A 241 -8.24 -8.34 29.27
CA SER A 241 -7.66 -7.14 29.85
C SER A 241 -7.96 -6.95 31.33
N GLU A 242 -9.08 -7.51 31.81
CA GLU A 242 -9.53 -7.35 33.19
C GLU A 242 -8.74 -8.29 34.12
N SER A 243 -8.76 -9.59 33.84
CA SER A 243 -7.98 -10.59 34.57
C SER A 243 -6.49 -10.57 34.26
N LYS A 244 -6.06 -9.90 33.18
CA LYS A 244 -4.69 -9.90 32.64
C LYS A 244 -4.14 -11.32 32.37
N SER A 245 -5.04 -12.27 32.11
CA SER A 245 -4.72 -13.66 31.83
C SER A 245 -4.86 -13.96 30.33
N PHE A 246 -4.09 -14.95 29.85
CA PHE A 246 -4.12 -15.41 28.46
C PHE A 246 -4.62 -16.85 28.39
N ASN A 247 -5.67 -17.08 27.62
CA ASN A 247 -6.20 -18.41 27.35
C ASN A 247 -5.73 -18.90 25.97
N ALA A 248 -4.77 -19.82 25.96
CA ALA A 248 -4.20 -20.41 24.74
C ALA A 248 -5.24 -21.23 23.95
N ASP A 249 -6.20 -21.88 24.61
CA ASP A 249 -7.23 -22.66 23.92
C ASP A 249 -8.10 -21.77 23.05
N VAL A 250 -8.52 -20.61 23.54
CA VAL A 250 -9.29 -19.64 22.74
C VAL A 250 -8.48 -19.20 21.52
N HIS A 251 -7.19 -18.91 21.70
CA HIS A 251 -6.31 -18.55 20.59
C HIS A 251 -6.22 -19.68 19.55
N ARG A 252 -6.02 -20.92 20.00
CA ARG A 252 -5.99 -22.12 19.15
C ARG A 252 -7.28 -22.28 18.35
N LYS A 253 -8.45 -22.09 18.98
CA LYS A 253 -9.77 -22.11 18.31
C LYS A 253 -9.87 -21.06 17.22
N HIS A 254 -9.25 -19.89 17.39
CA HIS A 254 -9.20 -18.86 16.34
C HIS A 254 -8.26 -19.24 15.19
N ILE A 255 -7.11 -19.86 15.48
CA ILE A 255 -6.16 -20.32 14.47
C ILE A 255 -6.79 -21.38 13.55
N PHE A 256 -7.55 -22.32 14.12
CA PHE A 256 -8.25 -23.36 13.35
C PHE A 256 -9.63 -22.94 12.83
N GLY A 257 -10.01 -21.67 12.98
CA GLY A 257 -11.26 -21.15 12.42
C GLY A 257 -12.53 -21.66 13.09
N GLN A 258 -12.47 -22.22 14.31
CA GLN A 258 -13.65 -22.72 15.02
C GLN A 258 -14.69 -21.62 15.28
N HIS A 259 -14.28 -20.36 15.47
CA HIS A 259 -15.20 -19.22 15.57
C HIS A 259 -16.06 -19.05 14.30
N VAL A 260 -15.52 -19.34 13.11
CA VAL A 260 -16.27 -19.33 11.84
C VAL A 260 -17.20 -20.53 11.80
N ALA A 261 -16.73 -21.72 12.20
CA ALA A 261 -17.55 -22.92 12.28
C ALA A 261 -18.74 -22.75 13.24
N ASN A 262 -18.52 -22.13 14.40
CA ASN A 262 -19.57 -21.82 15.36
C ASN A 262 -20.58 -20.83 14.76
N TYR A 263 -20.10 -19.79 14.05
CA TYR A 263 -21.00 -18.85 13.38
C TYR A 263 -21.84 -19.50 12.27
N MET A 264 -21.26 -20.47 11.55
CA MET A 264 -22.00 -21.30 10.61
C MET A 264 -23.12 -22.08 11.30
N ARG A 265 -22.81 -22.79 12.40
CA ARG A 265 -23.80 -23.57 13.17
C ARG A 265 -24.93 -22.70 13.73
N THR A 266 -24.59 -21.53 14.27
CA THR A 266 -25.61 -20.62 14.82
C THR A 266 -26.56 -20.11 13.74
N LEU A 267 -26.04 -19.79 12.54
CA LEU A 267 -26.88 -19.30 11.45
C LEU A 267 -27.72 -20.41 10.83
N GLU A 268 -27.17 -21.61 10.68
CA GLU A 268 -27.91 -22.77 10.18
C GLU A 268 -29.12 -23.13 11.07
N GLN A 269 -29.01 -22.92 12.39
CA GLN A 269 -30.11 -23.14 13.33
C GLN A 269 -31.14 -21.99 13.37
N GLN A 270 -30.71 -20.75 13.14
CA GLN A 270 -31.56 -19.57 13.29
C GLN A 270 -32.25 -19.16 11.99
N ASP A 271 -31.51 -19.09 10.88
CA ASP A 271 -31.97 -18.53 9.61
C ASP A 271 -31.16 -19.08 8.42
N ASP A 272 -31.78 -20.02 7.69
CA ASP A 272 -31.19 -20.67 6.51
C ASP A 272 -31.00 -19.70 5.32
N GLU A 273 -31.81 -18.65 5.19
CA GLU A 273 -31.65 -17.66 4.11
C GLU A 273 -30.39 -16.80 4.32
N VAL A 274 -30.19 -16.33 5.55
CA VAL A 274 -28.97 -15.60 5.94
C VAL A 274 -27.74 -16.49 5.83
N PHE A 275 -27.85 -17.76 6.22
CA PHE A 275 -26.79 -18.74 6.06
C PHE A 275 -26.36 -18.90 4.59
N LYS A 276 -27.32 -19.14 3.69
CA LYS A 276 -27.06 -19.24 2.23
C LYS A 276 -26.42 -17.98 1.67
N LYS A 277 -26.86 -16.79 2.11
CA LYS A 277 -26.28 -15.52 1.67
C LYS A 277 -24.84 -15.35 2.14
N GLN A 278 -24.59 -15.56 3.43
CA GLN A 278 -23.28 -15.31 4.06
C GLN A 278 -22.23 -16.36 3.64
N PHE A 279 -22.63 -17.63 3.56
CA PHE A 279 -21.75 -18.77 3.33
C PHE A 279 -21.96 -19.45 1.96
N SER A 280 -22.57 -18.77 0.98
CA SER A 280 -22.79 -19.25 -0.39
C SER A 280 -21.57 -19.95 -1.02
N GLN A 281 -20.38 -19.37 -0.86
CA GLN A 281 -19.15 -19.97 -1.40
C GLN A 281 -18.68 -21.21 -0.63
N TYR A 282 -18.98 -21.32 0.66
CA TYR A 282 -18.70 -22.54 1.43
C TYR A 282 -19.61 -23.68 0.98
N ILE A 283 -20.90 -23.40 0.80
CA ILE A 283 -21.88 -24.37 0.27
C ILE A 283 -21.45 -24.84 -1.13
N LYS A 284 -21.10 -23.90 -2.03
CA LYS A 284 -20.62 -24.22 -3.38
C LYS A 284 -19.39 -25.13 -3.41
N ASN A 285 -18.52 -25.04 -2.40
CA ASN A 285 -17.32 -25.85 -2.30
C ASN A 285 -17.49 -27.09 -1.39
N GLY A 286 -18.70 -27.35 -0.87
CA GLY A 286 -18.99 -28.50 -0.01
C GLY A 286 -18.30 -28.46 1.36
N ILE A 287 -18.04 -27.27 1.90
CA ILE A 287 -17.34 -27.10 3.19
C ILE A 287 -18.37 -26.90 4.30
N VAL A 288 -18.49 -27.90 5.18
CA VAL A 288 -19.33 -27.88 6.38
C VAL A 288 -18.53 -27.47 7.63
N ALA A 289 -19.23 -26.97 8.65
CA ALA A 289 -18.62 -26.43 9.88
C ALA A 289 -17.66 -27.41 10.58
N ASN A 290 -17.98 -28.70 10.60
CA ASN A 290 -17.16 -29.72 11.25
C ASN A 290 -15.82 -29.96 10.54
N ASN A 291 -15.76 -29.75 9.22
CA ASN A 291 -14.55 -30.03 8.42
C ASN A 291 -13.54 -28.85 8.41
N ILE A 292 -13.90 -27.69 8.99
CA ILE A 292 -13.07 -26.48 8.93
C ILE A 292 -11.74 -26.67 9.65
N GLU A 293 -11.74 -27.28 10.83
CA GLU A 293 -10.50 -27.48 11.59
C GLU A 293 -9.52 -28.39 10.84
N ASP A 294 -10.00 -29.51 10.32
CA ASP A 294 -9.17 -30.47 9.57
C ASP A 294 -8.64 -29.88 8.27
N MET A 295 -9.43 -29.00 7.61
CA MET A 295 -8.97 -28.26 6.44
C MET A 295 -7.74 -27.41 6.76
N TYR A 296 -7.73 -26.69 7.89
CA TYR A 296 -6.57 -25.87 8.28
C TYR A 296 -5.39 -26.71 8.76
N LYS A 297 -5.61 -27.83 9.47
CA LYS A 297 -4.53 -28.76 9.85
C LYS A 297 -3.79 -29.30 8.63
N LYS A 298 -4.54 -29.83 7.64
CA LYS A 298 -3.99 -30.31 6.37
C LYS A 298 -3.26 -29.21 5.61
N ALA A 299 -3.78 -27.98 5.66
CA ALA A 299 -3.12 -26.84 5.03
C ALA A 299 -1.79 -26.48 5.70
N HIS A 300 -1.69 -26.53 7.04
CA HIS A 300 -0.44 -26.29 7.76
C HIS A 300 0.63 -27.32 7.38
N GLU A 301 0.27 -28.60 7.33
CA GLU A 301 1.14 -29.69 6.87
C GLU A 301 1.59 -29.48 5.42
N ALA A 302 0.65 -29.18 4.51
CA ALA A 302 0.95 -28.95 3.10
C ALA A 302 1.87 -27.73 2.88
N ILE A 303 1.68 -26.65 3.66
CA ILE A 303 2.54 -25.47 3.63
C ILE A 303 3.96 -25.82 4.09
N ARG A 304 4.10 -26.62 5.15
CA ARG A 304 5.40 -27.07 5.65
C ARG A 304 6.11 -27.97 4.64
N ALA A 305 5.38 -28.86 3.98
CA ALA A 305 5.92 -29.76 2.97
C ALA A 305 6.40 -29.02 1.70
N ASN A 306 5.62 -28.05 1.20
CA ASN A 306 5.99 -27.31 -0.02
C ASN A 306 5.70 -25.79 0.06
N PRO A 307 6.60 -25.00 0.65
CA PRO A 307 6.40 -23.56 0.78
C PRO A 307 6.75 -22.76 -0.48
N GLU A 308 7.18 -23.39 -1.58
CA GLU A 308 7.71 -22.68 -2.75
C GLU A 308 6.65 -21.91 -3.54
N HIS A 309 7.04 -20.73 -4.01
CA HIS A 309 6.20 -19.89 -4.86
C HIS A 309 6.23 -20.37 -6.30
N VAL A 310 5.06 -20.66 -6.87
CA VAL A 310 4.91 -20.99 -8.28
C VAL A 310 4.65 -19.72 -9.07
N LYS A 311 5.59 -19.37 -9.95
CA LYS A 311 5.44 -18.22 -10.85
C LYS A 311 4.40 -18.53 -11.91
N VAL A 312 3.45 -17.62 -12.11
CA VAL A 312 2.49 -17.71 -13.22
C VAL A 312 3.23 -17.42 -14.53
N THR A 313 3.46 -18.46 -15.33
CA THR A 313 3.97 -18.34 -16.69
C THR A 313 2.83 -17.88 -17.61
N ARG A 314 3.13 -16.93 -18.49
CA ARG A 314 2.19 -16.48 -19.53
C ARG A 314 2.84 -16.75 -20.86
N GLU A 315 2.28 -17.67 -21.63
CA GLU A 315 2.85 -18.11 -22.91
C GLU A 315 2.75 -17.04 -24.00
N LYS A 316 1.67 -16.26 -24.00
CA LYS A 316 1.42 -15.25 -25.02
C LYS A 316 1.99 -13.90 -24.61
N VAL A 317 2.81 -13.32 -25.48
CA VAL A 317 3.25 -11.92 -25.34
C VAL A 317 2.02 -11.01 -25.41
N PRO A 318 1.78 -10.15 -24.41
CA PRO A 318 0.59 -9.32 -24.38
C PRO A 318 0.62 -8.28 -25.50
N VAL A 319 -0.41 -8.27 -26.34
CA VAL A 319 -0.62 -7.22 -27.34
C VAL A 319 -0.83 -5.88 -26.62
N LYS A 320 0.02 -4.89 -26.91
CA LYS A 320 -0.02 -3.58 -26.25
C LYS A 320 -1.19 -2.74 -26.76
N LYS A 321 -2.36 -2.89 -26.14
CA LYS A 321 -3.53 -2.01 -26.37
C LYS A 321 -3.51 -0.82 -25.42
N ARG A 322 -3.81 0.37 -25.95
CA ARG A 322 -3.94 1.59 -25.14
C ARG A 322 -5.39 1.76 -24.68
N TRP A 323 -5.60 1.70 -23.36
CA TRP A 323 -6.92 1.90 -22.74
C TRP A 323 -7.21 3.34 -22.33
N ASN A 324 -6.15 4.13 -22.13
CA ASN A 324 -6.24 5.52 -21.66
C ASN A 324 -5.95 6.50 -22.79
N ARG A 325 -6.66 7.63 -22.79
CA ARG A 325 -6.45 8.71 -23.76
C ARG A 325 -4.99 9.17 -23.80
N ALA A 326 -4.50 9.48 -25.00
CA ALA A 326 -3.22 10.14 -25.16
C ALA A 326 -3.18 11.52 -24.52
N LYS A 327 -2.04 11.88 -23.91
CA LYS A 327 -1.81 13.28 -23.54
C LYS A 327 -1.77 14.10 -24.82
N LEU A 328 -2.63 15.10 -24.91
CA LEU A 328 -2.66 16.02 -26.04
C LEU A 328 -1.30 16.70 -26.20
N SER A 329 -0.85 16.83 -27.44
CA SER A 329 0.34 17.60 -27.78
C SER A 329 0.14 19.09 -27.46
N LEU A 330 1.21 19.88 -27.54
CA LEU A 330 1.08 21.33 -27.37
C LEU A 330 0.30 21.96 -28.53
N SER A 331 0.54 21.52 -29.77
CA SER A 331 -0.14 22.03 -30.96
C SER A 331 -1.62 21.71 -30.94
N GLU A 332 -2.00 20.48 -30.62
CA GLU A 332 -3.41 20.07 -30.48
C GLU A 332 -4.14 20.93 -29.43
N ARG A 333 -3.47 21.25 -28.31
CA ARG A 333 -4.06 22.11 -27.27
C ARG A 333 -4.26 23.55 -27.75
N LYS A 334 -3.29 24.12 -28.46
CA LYS A 334 -3.38 25.48 -29.03
C LYS A 334 -4.48 25.56 -30.08
N ASN A 335 -4.48 24.63 -31.03
CA ASN A 335 -5.46 24.58 -32.11
C ASN A 335 -6.88 24.41 -31.57
N ARG A 336 -7.06 23.56 -30.55
CA ARG A 336 -8.36 23.41 -29.89
C ARG A 336 -8.87 24.71 -29.27
N VAL A 337 -7.98 25.53 -28.70
CA VAL A 337 -8.37 26.84 -28.13
C VAL A 337 -8.75 27.81 -29.25
N ALA A 338 -7.98 27.86 -30.33
CA ALA A 338 -8.27 28.71 -31.48
C ALA A 338 -9.62 28.35 -32.12
N GLN A 339 -9.86 27.07 -32.40
CA GLN A 339 -11.13 26.57 -32.93
C GLN A 339 -12.32 26.93 -32.05
N LYS A 340 -12.17 26.80 -30.72
CA LYS A 340 -13.24 27.18 -29.77
C LYS A 340 -13.54 28.68 -29.74
N LYS A 341 -12.53 29.53 -29.94
CA LYS A 341 -12.73 30.99 -30.03
C LYS A 341 -13.46 31.34 -31.32
N ALA A 342 -13.01 30.79 -32.44
CA ALA A 342 -13.62 31.02 -33.75
C ALA A 342 -15.09 30.55 -33.77
N SER A 343 -15.38 29.35 -33.25
CA SER A 343 -16.76 28.86 -33.17
C SER A 343 -17.65 29.74 -32.30
N PHE A 344 -17.11 30.30 -31.21
CA PHE A 344 -17.87 31.17 -30.30
C PHE A 344 -18.20 32.52 -30.94
N LEU A 345 -17.24 33.12 -31.65
CA LEU A 345 -17.48 34.35 -32.40
C LEU A 345 -18.56 34.14 -33.47
N LYS A 346 -18.47 33.04 -34.20
CA LYS A 346 -19.49 32.67 -35.20
C LYS A 346 -20.90 32.52 -34.59
N THR A 347 -21.02 31.88 -33.43
CA THR A 347 -22.32 31.78 -32.75
C THR A 347 -22.87 33.10 -32.24
N LEU A 348 -22.02 34.10 -31.97
CA LEU A 348 -22.49 35.44 -31.60
C LEU A 348 -23.01 36.18 -32.83
N GLU A 349 -22.27 36.11 -33.95
CA GLU A 349 -22.68 36.71 -35.22
C GLU A 349 -24.03 36.12 -35.70
N GLU A 350 -24.24 34.81 -35.53
CA GLU A 350 -25.51 34.13 -35.85
C GLU A 350 -26.67 34.48 -34.89
N LEU A 351 -26.40 34.96 -33.68
CA LEU A 351 -27.43 35.41 -32.73
C LEU A 351 -27.80 36.88 -32.91
N GLU A 352 -26.90 37.66 -33.51
CA GLU A 352 -27.10 39.07 -33.84
C GLU A 352 -27.79 39.27 -35.19
N ALA A 353 -27.68 38.28 -36.09
CA ALA A 353 -28.44 38.17 -37.33
C ALA A 353 -29.85 37.60 -37.10
#